data_AF-H1S4P5-F1
#
_entry.id   AF-H1S4P5-F1
#
_cell.length_a   1.000
_cell.length_b   1.000
_cell.length_c   1.000
_cell.angle_alpha   90.00
_cell.angle_beta   90.00
_cell.angle_gamma   90.00
#
_symmetry.space_group_name_H-M   'P 1'
#
loop_
_entity.id
_entity.type
_entity.pdbx_description
1 polymer ?
#
loop_
_entity_poly.entity_id
_entity_poly.type
_entity_poly.pdbx_seq_one_letter_code
_entity_poly.pdbx_strand_id
1 'polypeptide(L)'
;MVADAPVGRLNSPLLHYTYDDFSQVLQKVDKYSSLGAQQGFARGKTASPASAVLHGAWAFLRTYLLRRGFLDGAQGLGVALMNGQASYYKYIKLWYLQQKTERQAPPR
;
A
#
# COMPACT_ATOMS: atom_id res chain seq x y z
N MET A 1 -5.14 -30.79 -14.91
CA MET A 1 -5.86 -31.96 -14.36
C MET A 1 -7.14 -31.44 -13.74
N VAL A 2 -8.29 -31.90 -14.21
CA VAL A 2 -9.60 -31.63 -13.59
C VAL A 2 -9.96 -32.89 -12.83
N ALA A 3 -10.35 -32.78 -11.56
CA ALA A 3 -10.73 -33.93 -10.74
C ALA A 3 -12.25 -34.16 -10.85
N ASP A 4 -12.66 -35.38 -11.20
CA ASP A 4 -14.07 -35.82 -11.30
C ASP A 4 -14.76 -36.07 -9.94
N ALA A 5 -14.28 -35.43 -8.87
CA ALA A 5 -14.83 -35.62 -7.54
C ALA A 5 -16.13 -34.78 -7.34
N PRO A 6 -17.15 -35.33 -6.66
CA PRO A 6 -18.38 -34.59 -6.37
C PRO A 6 -18.08 -33.34 -5.52
N VAL A 7 -18.63 -32.20 -5.94
CA VAL A 7 -18.42 -30.90 -5.28
C VAL A 7 -19.13 -30.87 -3.92
N GLY A 8 -18.36 -30.81 -2.84
CA GLY A 8 -18.87 -30.63 -1.47
C GLY A 8 -18.91 -29.16 -1.05
N ARG A 9 -19.87 -28.80 -0.17
CA ARG A 9 -19.88 -27.49 0.50
C ARG A 9 -19.15 -27.60 1.84
N LEU A 10 -18.25 -26.65 2.10
CA LEU A 10 -17.54 -26.58 3.37
C LEU A 10 -18.49 -26.04 4.45
N ASN A 11 -18.74 -26.83 5.50
CA ASN A 11 -19.65 -26.49 6.61
C ASN A 11 -18.99 -25.64 7.70
N SER A 12 -17.70 -25.32 7.56
CA SER A 12 -16.93 -24.55 8.52
C SER A 12 -16.36 -23.29 7.85
N PRO A 13 -16.28 -22.16 8.56
CA PRO A 13 -15.63 -20.97 8.03
C PRO A 13 -14.16 -21.26 7.77
N LEU A 14 -13.71 -21.02 6.53
CA LEU A 14 -12.31 -21.08 6.18
C LEU A 14 -11.66 -19.79 6.71
N LEU A 15 -11.06 -19.88 7.89
CA LEU A 15 -10.39 -18.75 8.54
C LEU A 15 -9.15 -18.37 7.71
N HIS A 16 -9.29 -17.36 6.85
CA HIS A 16 -8.17 -16.82 6.07
C HIS A 16 -7.51 -15.66 6.80
N TYR A 17 -6.52 -15.97 7.64
CA TYR A 17 -5.64 -14.96 8.20
C TYR A 17 -4.71 -14.45 7.10
N THR A 18 -4.87 -13.17 6.71
CA THR A 18 -4.12 -12.58 5.59
C THR A 18 -2.63 -12.32 5.95
N TYR A 19 -2.29 -12.42 7.24
CA TYR A 19 -0.96 -12.15 7.80
C TYR A 19 -0.74 -12.99 9.06
N ASP A 20 0.39 -13.70 9.12
CA ASP A 20 0.80 -14.43 10.33
C ASP A 20 1.66 -13.56 11.26
N ASP A 21 2.26 -12.50 10.74
CA ASP A 21 3.09 -11.54 11.48
C ASP A 21 3.16 -10.16 10.80
N PHE A 22 3.46 -9.13 11.59
CA PHE A 22 3.64 -7.74 11.13
C PHE A 22 4.79 -7.58 10.13
N SER A 23 5.77 -8.48 10.11
CA SER A 23 6.83 -8.46 9.09
C SER A 23 6.27 -8.67 7.67
N GLN A 24 5.28 -9.56 7.50
CA GLN A 24 4.63 -9.77 6.21
C GLN A 24 3.85 -8.52 5.75
N VAL A 25 3.27 -7.80 6.71
CA VAL A 25 2.60 -6.52 6.46
C VAL A 25 3.59 -5.51 5.90
N LEU A 26 4.74 -5.32 6.55
CA LEU A 26 5.77 -4.38 6.10
C LEU A 26 6.30 -4.74 4.70
N GLN A 27 6.55 -6.03 4.44
CA GLN A 27 6.98 -6.49 3.13
C GLN A 27 5.95 -6.20 2.04
N LYS A 28 4.65 -6.39 2.30
CA LYS A 28 3.59 -6.03 1.35
C LYS A 28 3.54 -4.51 1.14
N VAL A 29 3.61 -3.72 2.20
CA VAL A 29 3.67 -2.25 2.11
C VAL A 29 4.85 -1.82 1.24
N ASP A 30 6.03 -2.39 1.45
CA ASP A 30 7.22 -2.09 0.64
C ASP A 30 7.02 -2.47 -0.83
N LYS A 31 6.63 -3.72 -1.09
CA LYS A 31 6.43 -4.25 -2.45
C LYS A 31 5.40 -3.44 -3.24
N TYR A 32 4.21 -3.21 -2.67
CA TYR A 32 3.14 -2.51 -3.37
C TYR A 32 3.41 -1.01 -3.53
N SER A 33 4.04 -0.37 -2.53
CA SER A 33 4.44 1.04 -2.67
C SER A 33 5.52 1.23 -3.74
N SER A 34 6.49 0.31 -3.84
CA SER A 34 7.52 0.31 -4.90
C SER A 34 6.90 0.15 -6.29
N LEU A 35 6.02 -0.84 -6.48
CA LEU A 35 5.31 -1.03 -7.76
C LEU A 35 4.47 0.19 -8.12
N GLY A 36 3.75 0.76 -7.14
CA GLY A 36 2.94 1.95 -7.35
C GLY A 36 3.77 3.18 -7.71
N ALA A 37 4.98 3.31 -7.15
CA ALA A 37 5.92 4.37 -7.48
C ALA A 37 6.45 4.22 -8.91
N GLN A 38 6.89 3.01 -9.29
CA GLN A 38 7.37 2.72 -10.64
C GLN A 38 6.30 2.97 -11.70
N GLN A 39 5.07 2.51 -11.47
CA GLN A 39 3.95 2.78 -12.37
C GLN A 39 3.61 4.27 -12.46
N GLY A 40 3.65 4.98 -11.33
CA GLY A 40 3.44 6.43 -11.32
C GLY A 40 4.51 7.15 -12.13
N PHE A 41 5.77 6.76 -11.95
CA PHE A 41 6.91 7.31 -12.65
C PHE A 41 6.84 7.06 -14.16
N ALA A 42 6.52 5.83 -14.58
CA ALA A 42 6.33 5.47 -15.98
C ALA A 42 5.20 6.26 -16.67
N ARG A 43 4.24 6.78 -15.90
CA ARG A 43 3.17 7.66 -16.39
C ARG A 43 3.52 9.15 -16.32
N GLY A 44 4.77 9.50 -16.02
CA GLY A 44 5.24 10.88 -15.90
C GLY A 44 4.72 11.60 -14.65
N LYS A 45 4.24 10.89 -13.62
CA LYS A 45 3.79 11.54 -12.39
C LYS A 45 4.98 12.07 -11.60
N THR A 46 4.79 13.26 -11.02
CA THR A 46 5.76 13.89 -10.12
C THR A 46 5.31 13.80 -8.66
N ALA A 47 6.26 13.89 -7.73
CA ALA A 47 5.99 13.93 -6.30
C ALA A 47 7.07 14.73 -5.58
N SER A 48 6.73 15.26 -4.41
CA SER A 48 7.67 15.91 -3.47
C SER A 48 7.54 15.30 -2.08
N PRO A 49 8.53 15.48 -1.17
CA PRO A 49 8.43 14.97 0.20
C PRO A 49 7.19 15.48 0.93
N ALA A 50 6.87 16.78 0.78
CA ALA A 50 5.66 17.37 1.34
C ALA A 50 4.39 16.72 0.78
N SER A 51 4.33 16.51 -0.55
CA SER A 51 3.19 15.81 -1.15
C SER A 51 3.06 14.38 -0.64
N ALA A 52 4.17 13.67 -0.38
CA ALA A 52 4.14 12.32 0.13
C ALA A 52 3.54 12.26 1.54
N VAL A 53 3.92 13.19 2.42
CA VAL A 53 3.34 13.33 3.76
C VAL A 53 1.85 13.64 3.66
N LEU A 54 1.44 14.58 2.82
CA LEU A 54 0.03 14.93 2.63
C LEU A 54 -0.80 13.73 2.12
N HIS A 55 -0.29 12.97 1.15
CA HIS A 55 -0.97 11.78 0.64
C HIS A 55 -1.04 10.67 1.70
N GLY A 56 -0.01 10.51 2.53
CA GLY A 56 -0.02 9.58 3.66
C GLY A 56 -1.05 9.96 4.72
N ALA A 57 -1.02 11.22 5.17
CA ALA A 57 -1.95 11.75 6.15
C ALA A 57 -3.41 11.70 5.65
N TRP A 58 -3.64 12.08 4.39
CA TRP A 58 -4.97 11.99 3.77
C TRP A 58 -5.48 10.54 3.70
N ALA A 59 -4.63 9.58 3.31
CA ALA A 59 -5.01 8.18 3.26
C ALA A 59 -5.35 7.62 4.65
N PHE A 60 -4.57 8.01 5.66
CA PHE A 60 -4.84 7.69 7.07
C PHE A 60 -6.18 8.27 7.51
N LEU A 61 -6.38 9.59 7.39
CA LEU A 61 -7.59 10.29 7.83
C LEU A 61 -8.84 9.77 7.11
N ARG A 62 -8.73 9.52 5.79
CA ARG A 62 -9.81 8.93 5.01
C ARG A 62 -10.18 7.53 5.51
N THR A 63 -9.20 6.71 5.87
CA THR A 63 -9.47 5.35 6.36
C THR A 63 -10.01 5.39 7.79
N TYR A 64 -9.41 6.20 8.66
CA TYR A 64 -9.76 6.22 10.07
C TYR A 64 -11.10 6.93 10.31
N LEU A 65 -11.29 8.14 9.74
CA LEU A 65 -12.48 8.96 9.97
C LEU A 65 -13.57 8.69 8.93
N LEU A 66 -13.26 8.85 7.63
CA LEU A 66 -14.30 8.78 6.59
C LEU A 66 -14.85 7.36 6.38
N ARG A 67 -14.02 6.34 6.56
CA ARG A 67 -14.46 4.93 6.54
C ARG A 67 -14.82 4.40 7.93
N ARG A 68 -14.86 5.26 8.94
CA ARG A 68 -15.23 4.92 10.32
C ARG A 68 -14.36 3.80 10.92
N GLY A 69 -13.10 3.69 10.51
CA GLY A 69 -12.17 2.69 11.06
C GLY A 69 -11.98 2.84 12.58
N PHE A 70 -12.23 4.03 13.15
CA PHE A 70 -12.24 4.19 14.61
C PHE A 70 -13.29 3.30 15.32
N LEU A 71 -14.34 2.85 14.63
CA LEU A 71 -15.34 1.92 15.20
C LEU A 71 -14.77 0.51 15.43
N ASP A 72 -13.73 0.14 14.67
CA ASP A 72 -13.04 -1.15 14.79
C ASP A 72 -11.91 -1.12 15.85
N GLY A 73 -11.80 -0.01 16.60
CA GLY A 73 -10.81 0.18 17.66
C GLY A 73 -9.36 0.04 17.17
N ALA A 74 -8.57 -0.78 17.87
CA ALA A 74 -7.15 -0.98 17.58
C ALA A 74 -6.90 -1.57 16.18
N GLN A 75 -7.80 -2.43 15.69
CA GLN A 75 -7.66 -3.04 14.36
C GLN A 75 -7.86 -2.00 13.26
N GLY A 76 -8.87 -1.14 13.40
CA GLY A 76 -9.10 -0.05 12.45
C GLY A 76 -8.01 1.02 12.45
N LEU A 77 -7.40 1.28 13.62
CA LEU A 77 -6.19 2.11 13.69
C LEU A 77 -5.02 1.46 12.92
N GLY A 78 -4.79 0.16 13.11
CA GLY A 78 -3.76 -0.59 12.38
C GLY A 78 -3.95 -0.52 10.86
N VAL A 79 -5.17 -0.72 10.38
CA VAL A 79 -5.50 -0.62 8.94
C VAL A 79 -5.29 0.81 8.42
N ALA A 80 -5.70 1.82 9.18
CA ALA A 80 -5.49 3.22 8.79
C ALA A 80 -4.00 3.56 8.70
N LEU A 81 -3.19 3.11 9.66
CA LEU A 81 -1.73 3.29 9.65
C LEU A 81 -1.08 2.60 8.45
N MET A 82 -1.44 1.34 8.18
CA MET A 82 -0.93 0.60 7.02
C MET A 82 -1.25 1.32 5.70
N ASN A 83 -2.47 1.83 5.53
CA ASN A 83 -2.86 2.59 4.35
C ASN A 83 -2.10 3.92 4.23
N GLY A 84 -1.92 4.63 5.35
CA GLY A 84 -1.13 5.85 5.40
C GLY A 84 0.32 5.61 5.00
N GLN A 85 0.95 4.58 5.58
CA GLN A 85 2.33 4.19 5.26
C GLN A 85 2.48 3.77 3.80
N ALA A 86 1.60 2.92 3.28
CA ALA A 86 1.63 2.50 1.88
C ALA A 86 1.51 3.68 0.91
N SER A 87 0.64 4.64 1.21
CA SER A 87 0.51 5.89 0.45
C SER A 87 1.78 6.73 0.55
N TYR A 88 2.26 7.02 1.75
CA TYR A 88 3.49 7.79 1.96
C TYR A 88 4.69 7.19 1.20
N TYR A 89 4.94 5.89 1.39
CA TYR A 89 6.06 5.20 0.75
C TYR A 89 5.95 5.20 -0.77
N LYS A 90 4.75 5.11 -1.33
CA LYS A 90 4.54 5.19 -2.78
C LYS A 90 5.02 6.54 -3.31
N TYR A 91 4.62 7.64 -2.68
CA TYR A 91 4.94 8.98 -3.16
C TYR A 91 6.38 9.39 -2.87
N ILE A 92 6.97 8.99 -1.73
CA ILE A 92 8.39 9.28 -1.46
C ILE A 92 9.32 8.48 -2.39
N LYS A 93 9.00 7.21 -2.68
CA LYS A 93 9.75 6.40 -3.66
C LYS A 93 9.61 6.98 -5.06
N LEU A 94 8.44 7.48 -5.42
CA LEU A 94 8.20 8.16 -6.69
C LEU A 94 9.09 9.42 -6.82
N TRP A 95 9.18 10.24 -5.78
CA TRP A 95 10.10 11.38 -5.73
C TRP A 95 11.58 10.94 -5.84
N TYR A 96 11.97 9.86 -5.17
CA TYR A 96 13.32 9.30 -5.29
C TYR A 96 13.65 8.85 -6.72
N LEU A 97 12.68 8.26 -7.44
CA LEU A 97 12.85 7.87 -8.83
C LEU A 97 13.08 9.09 -9.74
N GLN A 98 12.32 10.18 -9.52
CA GLN A 98 12.51 11.44 -10.25
C GLN A 98 13.93 11.99 -10.09
N GLN A 99 14.40 12.10 -8.85
CA GLN A 99 15.77 12.58 -8.60
C GLN A 99 16.84 11.70 -9.22
N LYS A 100 16.68 10.37 -9.17
CA LYS A 100 17.65 9.46 -9.79
C LYS A 100 17.75 9.70 -11.29
N THR A 101 16.63 9.92 -11.97
CA THR A 101 16.61 10.22 -13.40
C THR A 101 17.20 11.60 -13.72
N GLU A 102 16.86 12.63 -12.93
CA GLU A 102 17.43 13.98 -13.10
C GLU A 102 18.95 13.99 -12.94
N ARG A 103 19.49 13.26 -11.95
CA ARG A 103 20.94 13.15 -11.71
C ARG A 103 21.69 12.36 -12.80
N GLN A 104 20.99 11.51 -13.54
CA GLN A 104 21.56 10.68 -14.61
C GLN A 104 21.43 11.34 -15.99
N ALA A 105 20.69 12.44 -16.12
CA ALA A 105 20.56 13.18 -17.36
C ALA A 105 21.88 13.92 -17.67
N PRO A 106 22.39 13.87 -18.92
CA PRO A 106 23.56 14.65 -19.31
C PRO A 106 23.29 16.16 -19.14
N PRO A 107 24.29 16.97 -18.79
CA PRO A 107 24.13 18.42 -18.70
C PRO A 107 23.70 18.98 -20.06
N ARG A 108 22.69 19.86 -20.04
CA ARG A 108 22.19 20.60 -21.21
C ARG A 108 23.15 21.70 -21.63
#